data_AF-A0A6A8LTQ2-F1
#
_entry.id   AF-A0A6A8LTQ2-F1
#
_cell.length_a   1.000
_cell.length_b   1.000
_cell.length_c   1.000
_cell.angle_alpha   90.00
_cell.angle_beta   90.00
_cell.angle_gamma   90.00
#
_symmetry.space_group_name_H-M   'P 1'
#
loop_
_entity.id
_entity.type
_entity.pdbx_description
1 polymer ?
#
loop_
_entity_poly.entity_id
_entity_poly.type
_entity_poly.pdbx_seq_one_letter_code
_entity_poly.pdbx_strand_id
1 'polypeptide(L)'
;HGSNIWFQREAKDLLPEGFTSEHSPNGKFTKETDIMDVWFDSGSSHQGVCAERDYLTYPADLYLEGSDQYRGWFNSSLITSVAYSGHA
;
A
#
# COMPACT_ATOMS: atom_id res chain seq x y z
N HIS A 1 -6.20 -13.91 2.11
CA HIS A 1 -5.02 -14.34 1.32
C HIS A 1 -3.96 -13.25 1.40
N GLY A 2 -2.66 -13.60 1.34
CA GLY A 2 -1.59 -12.59 1.23
C GLY A 2 -1.30 -12.21 -0.22
N SER A 3 -0.28 -11.37 -0.45
CA SER A 3 0.10 -10.87 -1.79
C SER A 3 0.44 -11.96 -2.81
N ASN A 4 0.84 -13.16 -2.36
CA ASN A 4 1.07 -14.35 -3.22
C ASN A 4 -0.08 -14.63 -4.20
N ILE A 5 -1.30 -14.26 -3.84
CA ILE A 5 -2.47 -14.49 -4.70
C ILE A 5 -2.39 -13.74 -6.04
N TRP A 6 -1.71 -12.59 -6.09
CA TRP A 6 -1.49 -11.83 -7.31
C TRP A 6 -0.69 -12.63 -8.35
N PHE A 7 0.27 -13.44 -7.90
CA PHE A 7 1.09 -14.29 -8.77
C PHE A 7 0.39 -15.58 -9.17
N GLN A 8 -0.47 -16.12 -8.30
CA GLN A 8 -1.12 -17.43 -8.50
C GLN A 8 -2.35 -17.38 -9.40
N ARG A 9 -3.01 -16.23 -9.53
CA ARG A 9 -4.28 -16.08 -10.25
C ARG A 9 -4.14 -15.34 -11.57
N GLU A 10 -5.08 -15.59 -12.49
CA GLU A 10 -5.19 -14.81 -13.72
C GLU A 10 -5.82 -13.44 -13.43
N ALA A 11 -5.61 -12.46 -14.32
CA ALA A 11 -6.15 -11.10 -14.15
C ALA A 11 -7.67 -11.09 -13.90
N LYS A 12 -8.41 -11.95 -14.61
CA LYS A 12 -9.88 -12.09 -14.46
C LYS A 12 -10.31 -12.55 -13.05
N ASP A 13 -9.48 -13.31 -12.33
CA ASP A 13 -9.83 -13.89 -11.03
C ASP A 13 -9.47 -12.96 -9.85
N LEU A 14 -8.80 -11.83 -10.17
CA LEU A 14 -8.42 -10.76 -9.25
C LEU A 14 -9.37 -9.56 -9.35
N LEU A 15 -10.16 -9.48 -10.42
CA LEU A 15 -11.13 -8.42 -10.64
C LEU A 15 -12.43 -8.68 -9.85
N PRO A 16 -13.19 -7.62 -9.51
CA PRO A 16 -14.53 -7.78 -8.95
C PRO A 16 -15.46 -8.57 -9.87
N GLU A 17 -16.49 -9.19 -9.29
CA GLU A 17 -17.50 -9.91 -10.06
C GLU A 17 -18.20 -8.98 -11.07
N GLY A 18 -18.29 -9.43 -12.32
CA GLY A 18 -18.92 -8.66 -13.40
C GLY A 18 -18.15 -7.42 -13.84
N PHE A 19 -16.85 -7.30 -13.49
CA PHE A 19 -16.05 -6.15 -13.91
C PHE A 19 -15.97 -6.04 -15.44
N THR A 20 -16.34 -4.87 -15.97
CA THR A 20 -16.31 -4.53 -17.39
C THR A 20 -15.62 -3.18 -17.61
N SER A 21 -15.00 -2.99 -18.77
CA SER A 21 -14.41 -1.71 -19.17
C SER A 21 -14.65 -1.47 -20.65
N GLU A 22 -14.94 -0.24 -21.05
CA GLU A 22 -15.04 0.15 -22.46
C GLU A 22 -13.72 -0.06 -23.23
N HIS A 23 -12.58 -0.02 -22.53
CA HIS A 23 -11.26 -0.27 -23.10
C HIS A 23 -10.98 -1.77 -23.30
N SER A 24 -11.81 -2.66 -22.77
CA SER A 24 -11.75 -4.10 -23.02
C SER A 24 -13.14 -4.66 -23.32
N PRO A 25 -13.68 -4.41 -24.52
CA PRO A 25 -15.02 -4.85 -24.91
C PRO A 25 -15.18 -6.39 -24.92
N ASN A 26 -14.07 -7.12 -24.94
CA ASN A 26 -14.05 -8.58 -24.90
C ASN A 26 -13.75 -9.15 -23.49
N GLY A 27 -13.71 -8.30 -22.46
CA GLY A 27 -13.46 -8.72 -21.08
C GLY A 27 -12.08 -9.33 -20.84
N LYS A 28 -11.08 -9.00 -21.67
CA LYS A 28 -9.69 -9.47 -21.52
C LYS A 28 -8.86 -8.42 -20.82
N PHE A 29 -8.27 -8.77 -19.68
CA PHE A 29 -7.45 -7.88 -18.88
C PHE A 29 -6.06 -8.47 -18.69
N THR A 30 -5.07 -7.60 -18.56
CA THR A 30 -3.69 -7.94 -18.20
C THR A 30 -3.38 -7.35 -16.83
N LYS A 31 -2.64 -8.10 -16.01
CA LYS A 31 -2.19 -7.64 -14.70
C LYS A 31 -0.76 -7.11 -14.81
N GLU A 32 -0.46 -6.08 -14.03
CA GLU A 32 0.92 -5.60 -13.83
C GLU A 32 1.73 -6.65 -13.04
N THR A 33 3.03 -6.70 -13.30
CA THR A 33 4.00 -7.60 -12.65
C THR A 33 5.06 -6.86 -11.85
N ASP A 34 5.19 -5.55 -12.00
CA ASP A 34 6.02 -4.73 -11.13
C ASP A 34 5.56 -4.78 -9.67
N ILE A 35 6.50 -4.56 -8.75
CA ILE A 35 6.26 -4.49 -7.31
C ILE A 35 6.55 -3.10 -6.78
N MET A 36 6.04 -2.82 -5.58
CA MET A 36 6.33 -1.57 -4.89
C MET A 36 7.75 -1.60 -4.30
N ASP A 37 8.35 -0.42 -4.21
CA ASP A 37 9.62 -0.24 -3.50
C ASP A 37 9.44 -0.41 -1.99
N VAL A 38 10.46 -0.92 -1.32
CA VAL A 38 10.43 -1.26 0.12
C VAL A 38 10.25 -0.03 1.02
N TRP A 39 10.55 1.18 0.54
CA TRP A 39 10.24 2.39 1.30
C TRP A 39 8.74 2.69 1.31
N PHE A 40 7.97 2.22 0.32
CA PHE A 40 6.51 2.29 0.37
C PHE A 40 5.95 1.28 1.38
N ASP A 41 6.49 0.05 1.40
CA ASP A 41 6.09 -0.98 2.37
C ASP A 41 6.27 -0.48 3.81
N SER A 42 7.47 0.00 4.12
CA SER A 42 7.76 0.55 5.45
C SER A 42 7.03 1.88 5.70
N GLY A 43 6.96 2.77 4.70
CA GLY A 43 6.29 4.07 4.80
C GLY A 43 4.81 3.94 5.16
N SER A 44 4.12 2.93 4.61
CA SER A 44 2.69 2.69 4.89
C SER A 44 2.40 2.03 6.25
N SER A 45 3.41 1.80 7.09
CA SER A 45 3.24 1.18 8.42
C SER A 45 2.33 1.98 9.36
N HIS A 46 2.27 3.31 9.24
CA HIS A 46 1.35 4.13 10.03
C HIS A 46 -0.11 3.69 9.81
N GLN A 47 -0.46 3.29 8.59
CA GLN A 47 -1.80 2.83 8.22
C GLN A 47 -1.98 1.34 8.53
N GLY A 48 -1.03 0.50 8.10
CA GLY A 48 -1.14 -0.96 8.26
C GLY A 48 -0.92 -1.47 9.69
N VAL A 49 -0.43 -0.62 10.60
CA VAL A 49 -0.15 -0.98 11.99
C VAL A 49 -0.81 -0.02 12.98
N CYS A 50 -0.44 1.27 12.98
CA CYS A 50 -0.91 2.20 14.02
C CYS A 50 -2.42 2.47 13.92
N ALA A 51 -2.97 2.61 12.71
CA ALA A 51 -4.39 2.83 12.50
C ALA A 51 -5.24 1.55 12.59
N GLU A 52 -4.67 0.40 12.23
CA GLU A 52 -5.41 -0.87 12.15
C GLU A 52 -5.50 -1.62 13.49
N ARG A 53 -4.51 -1.48 14.38
CA ARG A 53 -4.48 -2.23 15.64
C ARG A 53 -5.12 -1.44 16.77
N ASP A 54 -6.20 -1.97 17.33
CA ASP A 54 -7.03 -1.33 18.38
C ASP A 54 -6.26 -0.83 19.63
N TYR A 55 -5.08 -1.40 19.90
CA TYR A 55 -4.25 -1.04 21.07
C TYR A 55 -3.18 0.02 20.75
N LEU A 56 -3.14 0.53 19.51
CA LEU A 56 -2.28 1.61 19.06
C LEU A 56 -3.14 2.82 18.69
N THR A 57 -2.48 3.94 18.39
CA THR A 57 -3.15 5.17 18.00
C THR A 57 -2.45 5.78 16.81
N TYR A 58 -3.26 6.32 15.91
CA TYR A 58 -2.81 7.17 14.81
C TYR A 58 -3.53 8.52 14.91
N PRO A 59 -2.81 9.66 14.79
CA PRO A 59 -1.36 9.78 14.60
C PRO A 59 -0.54 9.29 15.81
N ALA A 60 0.68 8.81 15.55
CA ALA A 60 1.62 8.40 16.61
C ALA A 60 2.29 9.63 17.25
N ASP A 61 2.59 9.57 18.55
CA ASP A 61 3.19 10.71 19.26
C ASP A 61 4.66 10.98 18.87
N LEU A 62 5.43 9.93 18.56
CA LEU A 62 6.86 10.03 18.28
C LEU A 62 7.36 8.88 17.40
N TYR A 63 8.20 9.23 16.42
CA TYR A 63 9.05 8.29 15.69
C TYR A 63 10.51 8.48 16.14
N LEU A 64 11.22 7.38 16.38
CA LEU A 64 12.61 7.41 16.85
C LEU A 64 13.44 6.34 16.12
N GLU A 65 14.39 6.81 15.30
CA GLU A 65 15.29 5.96 14.51
C GLU A 65 16.65 6.67 14.31
N GLY A 66 17.59 5.99 13.64
CA GLY A 66 18.88 6.55 13.23
C GLY A 66 18.77 7.71 12.21
N SER A 67 19.82 8.53 12.12
CA SER A 67 19.83 9.72 11.25
C SER A 67 19.71 9.41 9.75
N ASP A 68 20.05 8.21 9.32
CA ASP A 68 19.85 7.76 7.94
C ASP A 68 18.36 7.76 7.54
N GLN A 69 17.44 7.64 8.50
CA GLN A 69 16.00 7.57 8.24
C GLN A 69 15.38 8.91 7.83
N TYR A 70 16.08 10.04 7.96
CA TYR A 70 15.64 11.31 7.36
C TYR A 70 15.37 11.21 5.85
N ARG A 71 16.10 10.32 5.15
CA ARG A 71 15.89 10.05 3.72
C ARG A 71 15.28 8.69 3.44
N GLY A 72 15.12 7.87 4.48
CA GLY A 72 14.46 6.57 4.44
C GLY A 72 13.05 6.66 5.00
N TRP A 73 12.80 5.93 6.07
CA TRP A 73 11.48 5.67 6.61
C TRP A 73 10.73 6.91 7.12
N PHE A 74 11.41 7.91 7.69
CA PHE A 74 10.73 9.15 8.10
C PHE A 74 10.14 9.86 6.89
N ASN A 75 10.90 9.94 5.80
CA ASN A 75 10.45 10.60 4.57
C ASN A 75 9.31 9.83 3.91
N SER A 76 9.45 8.51 3.76
CA SER A 76 8.41 7.70 3.11
C SER A 76 7.12 7.63 3.95
N SER A 77 7.24 7.53 5.28
CA SER A 77 6.07 7.55 6.19
C SER A 77 5.34 8.89 6.13
N LEU A 78 6.08 10.00 6.14
CA LEU A 78 5.48 11.34 6.05
C LEU A 78 4.75 11.54 4.71
N ILE A 79 5.41 11.19 3.60
CA ILE A 79 4.80 11.32 2.26
C ILE A 79 3.53 10.49 2.15
N THR A 80 3.58 9.21 2.54
CA THR A 80 2.43 8.30 2.43
C THR A 80 1.30 8.70 3.37
N SER A 81 1.60 9.10 4.61
CA SER A 81 0.63 9.58 5.60
C SER A 81 -0.10 10.83 5.13
N VAL A 82 0.64 11.84 4.64
CA VAL A 82 0.06 13.09 4.13
C VAL A 82 -0.77 12.82 2.88
N ALA A 83 -0.26 12.01 1.95
CA ALA A 83 -0.99 11.69 0.71
C ALA A 83 -2.32 10.97 0.97
N TYR A 84 -2.37 10.09 1.97
CA TYR A 84 -3.57 9.31 2.29
C TYR A 84 -4.56 10.05 3.19
N SER A 85 -4.07 10.71 4.25
CA SER A 85 -4.91 11.21 5.34
C SER A 85 -4.82 12.73 5.57
N GLY A 86 -3.86 13.40 4.94
CA GLY A 86 -3.55 14.82 5.19
C GLY A 86 -2.82 15.11 6.52
N HIS A 87 -2.45 14.08 7.29
CA HIS A 87 -1.73 14.24 8.56
C HIS A 87 -0.24 13.88 8.41
N ALA A 88 0.60 14.66 9.10
CA ALA A 88 2.04 14.44 9.21
C ALA A 88 2.36 13.49 10.38
#